data_AF-A0A081QAZ8-F1
#
_entry.id   AF-A0A081QAZ8-F1
#
_cell.length_a   1.000
_cell.length_b   1.000
_cell.length_c   1.000
_cell.angle_alpha   90.00
_cell.angle_beta   90.00
_cell.angle_gamma   90.00
#
_symmetry.space_group_name_H-M   'P 1'
#
loop_
_entity.id
_entity.type
_entity.pdbx_description
1 polymer ?
#
loop_
_entity_poly.entity_id
_entity_poly.type
_entity_poly.pdbx_seq_one_letter_code
_entity_poly.pdbx_strand_id
1 'polypeptide(L)'
;MISALFLMIFYSFRMRKELRFHIWLQTFYVVVGIVFVNILWKAHVSYVFIAGNKSKHSFSLVSYKENLLDKGKSKIIEIMFQYAQRIFSFDNIILILLVLIGGVLIYCILAKKKILGIELVVFPSLTYIIYHLNLLAMYIVSMPYDEAKNLDSFSRYNMTIVLFVLGIMVIYSLKYSVQLSKYFLYMLSIVLIAVAFINKEAFNQFITGKFTADRYRIEERLRSVSYKKGIPTVVQIKRKSLSKGYLWFLLRYDLHTTDVTVDYLDEEISNNRESVQVLTIDY
;
A
#
# COMPACT_ATOMS: atom_id res chain seq x y z
N MET A 1 -6.10 11.12 2.81
CA MET A 1 -6.95 12.26 2.39
C MET A 1 -8.15 12.44 3.31
N ILE A 2 -8.97 11.41 3.58
CA ILE A 2 -9.99 11.44 4.64
C ILE A 2 -9.37 11.75 6.00
N SER A 3 -8.20 11.15 6.30
CA SER A 3 -7.37 11.50 7.45
C SER A 3 -7.08 13.01 7.49
N ALA A 4 -6.54 13.60 6.42
CA ALA A 4 -6.25 15.04 6.33
C ALA A 4 -7.48 15.94 6.54
N LEU A 5 -8.64 15.57 5.98
CA LEU A 5 -9.91 16.28 6.24
C LEU A 5 -10.32 16.19 7.71
N PHE A 6 -10.17 15.01 8.33
CA PHE A 6 -10.40 14.81 9.76
C PHE A 6 -9.48 15.68 10.62
N LEU A 7 -8.22 15.84 10.18
CA LEU A 7 -7.24 16.69 10.85
C LEU A 7 -7.55 18.17 10.70
N MET A 8 -7.97 18.63 9.51
CA MET A 8 -8.41 20.01 9.31
C MET A 8 -9.63 20.33 10.19
N ILE A 9 -10.59 19.40 10.26
CA ILE A 9 -11.77 19.51 11.11
C ILE A 9 -11.36 19.56 12.59
N PHE A 10 -10.53 18.62 13.06
CA PHE A 10 -10.04 18.58 14.44
C PHE A 10 -9.27 19.85 14.82
N TYR A 11 -8.38 20.33 13.95
CA TYR A 11 -7.60 21.54 14.19
C TYR A 11 -8.49 22.79 14.21
N SER A 12 -9.57 22.82 13.39
CA SER A 12 -10.53 23.92 13.38
C SER A 12 -11.22 24.16 14.74
N PHE A 13 -11.42 23.09 15.51
CA PHE A 13 -12.02 23.17 16.84
C PHE A 13 -11.07 23.76 17.90
N ARG A 14 -9.75 23.65 17.69
CA ARG A 14 -8.73 24.16 18.61
C ARG A 14 -8.34 25.63 18.33
N MET A 15 -8.67 26.15 17.15
CA MET A 15 -8.30 27.51 16.72
C MET A 15 -9.33 28.58 17.12
N ARG A 16 -8.87 29.84 17.20
CA ARG A 16 -9.72 31.02 17.41
C ARG A 16 -10.79 31.13 16.31
N LYS A 17 -11.96 31.68 16.64
CA LYS A 17 -13.14 31.73 15.75
C LYS A 17 -12.84 32.30 14.36
N GLU A 18 -11.96 33.30 14.26
CA GLU A 18 -11.57 33.95 13.00
C GLU A 18 -10.78 33.00 12.06
N LEU A 19 -9.85 32.20 12.61
CA LEU A 19 -9.12 31.21 11.82
C LEU A 19 -9.97 29.98 11.49
N ARG A 20 -10.97 29.67 12.33
CA ARG A 20 -11.89 28.56 12.09
C ARG A 20 -12.62 28.75 10.76
N PHE A 21 -13.17 29.93 10.49
CA PHE A 21 -13.88 30.18 9.23
C PHE A 21 -12.99 29.89 8.00
N HIS A 22 -11.75 30.37 8.02
CA HIS A 22 -10.78 30.14 6.94
C HIS A 22 -10.47 28.64 6.75
N ILE A 23 -10.28 27.88 7.83
CA ILE A 23 -10.05 26.43 7.76
C ILE A 23 -11.27 25.70 7.20
N TRP A 24 -12.48 26.08 7.61
CA TRP A 24 -13.72 25.49 7.10
C TRP A 24 -13.92 25.80 5.62
N LEU A 25 -13.64 27.04 5.20
CA LEU A 25 -13.71 27.44 3.79
C LEU A 25 -12.68 26.67 2.94
N GLN A 26 -11.44 26.51 3.41
CA GLN A 26 -10.43 25.68 2.75
C GLN A 26 -10.86 24.20 2.68
N THR A 27 -11.42 23.66 3.76
CA THR A 27 -11.94 22.30 3.80
C THR A 27 -13.04 22.12 2.76
N PHE A 28 -13.95 23.08 2.65
CA PHE A 28 -15.00 23.09 1.65
C PHE A 28 -14.44 23.10 0.22
N TYR A 29 -13.47 23.98 -0.09
CA TYR A 29 -12.83 24.00 -1.41
C TYR A 29 -12.16 22.68 -1.76
N VAL A 30 -11.48 22.04 -0.80
CA VAL A 30 -10.86 20.72 -1.01
C VAL A 30 -11.93 19.68 -1.34
N VAL A 31 -13.02 19.62 -0.56
CA VAL A 31 -14.13 18.68 -0.80
C VAL A 31 -14.78 18.90 -2.17
N VAL A 32 -15.09 20.16 -2.52
CA VAL A 32 -15.67 20.50 -3.83
C VAL A 32 -14.73 20.11 -4.96
N GLY A 33 -13.43 20.43 -4.84
CA GLY A 33 -12.43 20.06 -5.84
C GLY A 33 -12.36 18.55 -6.05
N ILE A 34 -12.42 17.76 -4.97
CA ILE A 34 -12.43 16.29 -5.06
C ILE A 34 -13.67 15.79 -5.80
N VAL A 35 -14.86 16.29 -5.46
CA VAL A 35 -16.11 15.89 -6.11
C VAL A 35 -16.06 16.24 -7.60
N PHE A 36 -15.59 17.44 -7.93
CA PHE A 36 -15.45 17.90 -9.30
C PHE A 36 -14.51 17.01 -10.12
N VAL A 37 -13.31 16.71 -9.60
CA VAL A 37 -12.35 15.81 -10.26
C VAL A 37 -12.93 14.40 -10.41
N ASN A 38 -13.69 13.90 -9.43
CA ASN A 38 -14.33 12.59 -9.53
C ASN A 38 -15.38 12.54 -10.65
N ILE A 39 -16.16 13.62 -10.83
CA ILE A 39 -17.14 13.73 -11.92
C ILE A 39 -16.43 13.74 -13.27
N LEU A 40 -15.37 14.54 -13.43
CA LEU A 40 -14.58 14.57 -14.66
C LEU A 40 -13.96 13.20 -14.98
N TRP A 41 -13.43 12.51 -13.97
CA TRP A 41 -12.89 11.16 -14.13
C TRP A 41 -13.96 10.17 -14.60
N LYS A 42 -15.16 10.19 -14.00
CA LYS A 42 -16.28 9.33 -14.41
C LYS A 42 -16.72 9.61 -15.85
N ALA A 43 -16.79 10.88 -16.24
CA ALA A 43 -17.11 11.27 -17.60
C ALA A 43 -16.06 10.74 -18.59
N HIS A 44 -14.77 10.93 -18.28
CA HIS A 44 -13.66 10.41 -19.09
C HIS A 44 -13.71 8.89 -19.23
N VAL A 45 -13.89 8.16 -18.12
CA VAL A 45 -13.95 6.69 -18.15
C VAL A 45 -15.15 6.20 -18.97
N SER A 46 -16.31 6.86 -18.88
CA SER A 46 -17.47 6.51 -19.71
C SER A 46 -17.28 6.82 -21.19
N TYR A 47 -16.47 7.82 -21.52
CA TYR A 47 -16.16 8.21 -22.89
C TYR A 47 -15.16 7.26 -23.55
N VAL A 48 -14.12 6.84 -22.81
CA VAL A 48 -13.01 6.04 -23.38
C VAL A 48 -13.28 4.53 -23.32
N PHE A 49 -13.93 4.03 -22.27
CA PHE A 49 -14.04 2.59 -22.03
C PHE A 49 -15.48 2.09 -22.18
N ILE A 50 -15.66 1.10 -23.05
CA ILE A 50 -16.92 0.36 -23.18
C ILE A 50 -17.20 -0.33 -21.83
N ALA A 51 -18.29 0.07 -21.16
CA ALA A 51 -18.63 -0.36 -19.80
C ALA A 51 -17.60 -0.02 -18.70
N GLY A 52 -16.81 1.06 -18.86
CA GLY A 52 -15.79 1.47 -17.87
C GLY A 52 -16.31 1.66 -16.44
N ASN A 53 -17.58 2.06 -16.30
CA ASN A 53 -18.28 2.22 -15.01
C ASN A 53 -18.75 0.89 -14.37
N LYS A 54 -18.48 -0.26 -14.98
CA LYS A 54 -18.72 -1.61 -14.44
C LYS A 54 -17.43 -2.38 -14.15
N SER A 55 -16.26 -1.76 -14.35
CA SER A 55 -14.96 -2.39 -14.08
C SER A 55 -14.78 -2.71 -12.59
N LYS A 56 -13.85 -3.63 -12.28
CA LYS A 56 -13.50 -4.08 -10.91
C LYS A 56 -13.17 -2.95 -9.91
N HIS A 57 -12.80 -1.77 -10.41
CA HIS A 57 -12.48 -0.59 -9.61
C HIS A 57 -13.39 0.61 -9.92
N SER A 58 -14.56 0.36 -10.51
CA SER A 58 -15.52 1.41 -10.78
C SER A 58 -16.08 1.98 -9.47
N PHE A 59 -16.03 3.30 -9.34
CA PHE A 59 -16.61 4.02 -8.20
C PHE A 59 -18.13 4.19 -8.40
N SER A 60 -18.85 3.06 -8.47
CA SER A 60 -20.29 3.01 -8.70
C SER A 60 -21.02 2.36 -7.52
N LEU A 61 -22.15 2.96 -7.11
CA LEU A 61 -22.98 2.42 -6.02
C LEU A 61 -23.59 1.06 -6.40
N VAL A 62 -23.82 0.83 -7.69
CA VAL A 62 -24.36 -0.43 -8.22
C VAL A 62 -23.36 -1.56 -8.01
N SER A 63 -22.10 -1.36 -8.39
CA SER A 63 -21.05 -2.37 -8.21
C SER A 63 -20.80 -2.67 -6.73
N TYR A 64 -20.86 -1.66 -5.85
CA TYR A 64 -20.75 -1.88 -4.40
C TYR A 64 -21.90 -2.71 -3.85
N LYS A 65 -23.14 -2.45 -4.30
CA LYS A 65 -24.32 -3.23 -3.90
C LYS A 65 -24.23 -4.67 -4.39
N GLU A 66 -23.86 -4.87 -5.66
CA GLU A 66 -23.69 -6.21 -6.26
C GLU A 66 -22.63 -7.01 -5.51
N ASN A 67 -21.47 -6.41 -5.21
CA ASN A 67 -20.38 -7.07 -4.48
C ASN A 67 -20.78 -7.45 -3.04
N LEU A 68 -21.52 -6.56 -2.34
CA LEU A 68 -22.03 -6.87 -1.01
C LEU A 68 -23.07 -7.99 -1.01
N LEU A 69 -23.93 -8.04 -2.03
CA LEU A 69 -24.94 -9.09 -2.20
C LEU A 69 -24.29 -10.44 -2.53
N ASP A 70 -23.28 -10.47 -3.41
CA ASP A 70 -22.52 -11.68 -3.74
C ASP A 70 -21.75 -12.26 -2.54
N LYS A 71 -21.20 -11.37 -1.70
CA LYS A 71 -20.50 -11.79 -0.48
C LYS A 71 -21.47 -12.36 0.57
N GLY A 72 -22.59 -11.68 0.80
CA GLY A 72 -23.46 -12.01 1.92
C GLY A 72 -22.72 -11.95 3.28
N LYS A 73 -23.41 -12.36 4.36
CA LYS A 73 -22.88 -12.18 5.72
C LYS A 73 -21.68 -13.08 6.05
N SER A 74 -21.71 -14.35 5.62
CA SER A 74 -20.68 -15.33 5.97
C SER A 74 -19.30 -14.95 5.42
N LYS A 75 -19.22 -14.60 4.12
CA LYS A 75 -17.95 -14.18 3.49
C LYS A 75 -17.42 -12.86 4.06
N ILE A 76 -18.29 -11.94 4.46
CA ILE A 76 -17.87 -10.68 5.12
C ILE A 76 -17.22 -10.97 6.48
N ILE A 77 -17.82 -11.85 7.29
CA ILE A 77 -17.26 -12.25 8.58
C ILE A 77 -15.89 -12.91 8.40
N GLU A 78 -15.75 -13.78 7.38
CA GLU A 78 -14.46 -14.40 7.04
C GLU A 78 -13.40 -13.35 6.72
N ILE A 79 -13.70 -12.37 5.87
CA ILE A 79 -12.78 -11.27 5.54
C ILE A 79 -12.38 -10.49 6.79
N MET A 80 -13.35 -10.13 7.64
CA MET A 80 -13.07 -9.40 8.89
C MET A 80 -12.17 -10.19 9.83
N PHE A 81 -12.39 -11.50 9.94
CA PHE A 81 -11.59 -12.39 10.77
C PHE A 81 -10.15 -12.52 10.23
N GLN A 82 -9.99 -12.79 8.94
CA GLN A 82 -8.69 -12.85 8.28
C GLN A 82 -7.93 -11.53 8.45
N TYR A 83 -8.62 -10.40 8.25
CA TYR A 83 -8.05 -9.07 8.40
C TYR A 83 -7.57 -8.81 9.84
N ALA A 84 -8.38 -9.17 10.84
CA ALA A 84 -8.02 -9.04 12.24
C ALA A 84 -6.80 -9.93 12.59
N GLN A 85 -6.80 -11.20 12.17
CA GLN A 85 -5.64 -12.08 12.35
C GLN A 85 -4.37 -11.50 11.74
N ARG A 86 -4.46 -10.89 10.55
CA ARG A 86 -3.32 -10.30 9.88
C ARG A 86 -2.82 -9.03 10.58
N ILE A 87 -3.71 -8.21 11.13
CA ILE A 87 -3.32 -7.03 11.92
C ILE A 87 -2.60 -7.45 13.20
N PHE A 88 -3.14 -8.41 13.94
CA PHE A 88 -2.58 -8.82 15.25
C PHE A 88 -1.51 -9.91 15.16
N SER A 89 -1.08 -10.29 13.95
CA SER A 89 0.01 -11.22 13.73
C SER A 89 1.35 -10.63 14.18
N PHE A 90 2.22 -11.45 14.78
CA PHE A 90 3.55 -11.03 15.21
C PHE A 90 4.48 -10.65 14.06
N ASP A 91 4.21 -11.15 12.85
CA ASP A 91 4.97 -10.80 11.64
C ASP A 91 4.60 -9.41 11.12
N ASN A 92 3.58 -8.77 11.71
CA ASN A 92 3.14 -7.46 11.31
C ASN A 92 4.00 -6.37 11.95
N ILE A 93 4.51 -5.46 11.11
CA ILE A 93 5.30 -4.29 11.51
C ILE A 93 4.54 -3.34 12.48
N ILE A 94 3.23 -3.53 12.68
CA ILE A 94 2.43 -2.81 13.68
C ILE A 94 3.02 -2.90 15.10
N LEU A 95 3.66 -4.01 15.46
CA LEU A 95 4.26 -4.17 16.79
C LEU A 95 5.29 -3.08 17.07
N ILE A 96 6.03 -2.67 16.05
CA ILE A 96 7.01 -1.59 16.14
C ILE A 96 6.31 -0.26 16.40
N LEU A 97 5.21 0.02 15.71
CA LEU A 97 4.41 1.21 15.98
C LEU A 97 3.85 1.20 17.41
N LEU A 98 3.36 0.05 17.90
CA LEU A 98 2.85 -0.07 19.26
C LEU A 98 3.94 0.17 20.31
N VAL A 99 5.15 -0.36 20.11
CA VAL A 99 6.29 -0.13 21.01
C VAL A 99 6.70 1.35 20.98
N LEU A 100 6.79 1.97 19.80
CA LEU A 100 7.15 3.37 19.66
C LEU A 100 6.12 4.30 20.29
N ILE A 101 4.85 4.13 19.96
CA ILE A 101 3.74 4.92 20.49
C ILE A 101 3.61 4.70 22.00
N GLY A 102 3.74 3.46 22.48
CA GLY A 102 3.71 3.11 23.90
C GLY A 102 4.86 3.74 24.68
N GLY A 103 6.08 3.70 24.15
CA GLY A 103 7.26 4.34 24.76
C GLY A 103 7.12 5.86 24.86
N VAL A 104 6.61 6.50 23.79
CA VAL A 104 6.28 7.94 23.78
C VAL A 104 5.20 8.26 24.82
N LEU A 105 4.16 7.42 24.92
CA LEU A 105 3.06 7.61 25.87
C LEU A 105 3.56 7.55 27.31
N ILE A 106 4.33 6.51 27.66
CA ILE A 106 4.93 6.34 28.99
C ILE A 106 5.80 7.56 29.32
N TYR A 107 6.67 7.99 28.39
CA TYR A 107 7.48 9.19 28.57
C TYR A 107 6.62 10.44 28.82
N CYS A 108 5.57 10.66 28.03
CA CYS A 108 4.69 11.82 28.19
C CYS A 108 3.98 11.83 29.55
N ILE A 109 3.57 10.67 30.05
CA ILE A 109 2.95 10.49 31.37
C ILE A 109 3.97 10.82 32.48
N LEU A 110 5.15 10.19 32.42
CA LEU A 110 6.21 10.38 33.43
C LEU A 110 6.73 11.83 33.47
N ALA A 111 6.92 12.45 32.31
CA ALA A 111 7.38 13.83 32.19
C ALA A 111 6.26 14.88 32.38
N LYS A 112 5.01 14.44 32.61
CA LYS A 112 3.80 15.29 32.75
C LYS A 112 3.59 16.24 31.55
N LYS A 113 4.00 15.85 30.34
CA LYS A 113 3.93 16.67 29.12
C LYS A 113 2.65 16.39 28.32
N LYS A 114 1.50 16.89 28.80
CA LYS A 114 0.17 16.63 28.21
C LYS A 114 0.05 16.99 26.72
N ILE A 115 0.63 18.12 26.28
CA ILE A 115 0.54 18.57 24.88
C ILE A 115 1.30 17.63 23.94
N LEU A 116 2.47 17.13 24.37
CA LEU A 116 3.26 16.17 23.61
C LEU A 116 2.52 14.84 23.44
N GLY A 117 1.82 14.38 24.48
CA GLY A 117 1.01 13.16 24.42
C GLY A 117 -0.11 13.22 23.36
N ILE A 118 -0.75 14.38 23.17
CA ILE A 118 -1.81 14.51 22.16
C ILE A 118 -1.23 14.44 20.75
N GLU A 119 -0.14 15.18 20.45
CA GLU A 119 0.40 15.25 19.09
C GLU A 119 1.26 14.04 18.71
N LEU A 120 2.00 13.45 19.65
CA LEU A 120 2.91 12.32 19.38
C LEU A 120 2.29 10.93 19.59
N VAL A 121 1.12 10.83 20.26
CA VAL A 121 0.46 9.54 20.51
C VAL A 121 -0.93 9.50 19.89
N VAL A 122 -1.82 10.43 20.27
CA VAL A 122 -3.23 10.37 19.87
C VAL A 122 -3.38 10.54 18.37
N PHE A 123 -2.69 11.52 17.78
CA PHE A 123 -2.79 11.81 16.35
C PHE A 123 -2.25 10.68 15.44
N PRO A 124 -1.04 10.14 15.67
CA PRO A 124 -0.54 8.95 14.97
C PRO A 124 -1.49 7.75 15.09
N SER A 125 -1.97 7.46 16.30
CA SER A 125 -2.86 6.34 16.58
C SER A 125 -4.19 6.47 15.85
N LEU A 126 -4.82 7.64 15.91
CA LEU A 126 -6.09 7.90 15.26
C LEU A 126 -5.96 7.80 13.73
N THR A 127 -4.87 8.33 13.18
CA THR A 127 -4.58 8.23 11.74
C THR A 127 -4.47 6.78 11.28
N TYR A 128 -3.76 5.95 12.05
CA TYR A 128 -3.62 4.52 11.79
C TYR A 128 -4.95 3.78 11.86
N ILE A 129 -5.74 4.01 12.92
CA ILE A 129 -7.05 3.37 13.11
C ILE A 129 -8.01 3.75 11.97
N ILE A 130 -8.13 5.05 11.65
CA ILE A 130 -8.99 5.53 10.57
C ILE A 130 -8.56 4.90 9.24
N TYR A 131 -7.25 4.82 8.97
CA TYR A 131 -6.75 4.18 7.76
C TYR A 131 -7.18 2.71 7.67
N HIS A 132 -7.00 1.94 8.75
CA HIS A 132 -7.36 0.52 8.76
C HIS A 132 -8.86 0.27 8.68
N LEU A 133 -9.70 1.16 9.23
CA LEU A 133 -11.15 1.11 9.05
C LEU A 133 -11.53 1.34 7.57
N ASN A 134 -10.92 2.33 6.92
CA ASN A 134 -11.15 2.58 5.49
C ASN A 134 -10.65 1.43 4.62
N LEU A 135 -9.50 0.85 4.95
CA LEU A 135 -8.95 -0.29 4.24
C LEU A 135 -9.84 -1.53 4.39
N LEU A 136 -10.34 -1.81 5.60
CA LEU A 136 -11.32 -2.88 5.81
C LEU A 136 -12.61 -2.63 5.02
N ALA A 137 -13.11 -1.39 5.01
CA ALA A 137 -14.28 -1.03 4.21
C ALA A 137 -14.04 -1.29 2.71
N MET A 138 -12.84 -1.01 2.19
CA MET A 138 -12.47 -1.32 0.80
C MET A 138 -12.51 -2.84 0.53
N TYR A 139 -11.96 -3.67 1.41
CA TYR A 139 -12.01 -5.13 1.28
C TYR A 139 -13.45 -5.68 1.29
N ILE A 140 -14.32 -5.08 2.09
CA ILE A 140 -15.72 -5.51 2.22
C ILE A 140 -16.56 -5.04 1.02
N VAL A 141 -16.46 -3.76 0.67
CA VAL A 141 -17.42 -3.09 -0.24
C VAL A 141 -16.93 -3.09 -1.69
N SER A 142 -15.63 -2.89 -1.92
CA SER A 142 -15.09 -2.59 -3.25
C SER A 142 -14.33 -3.75 -3.88
N MET A 143 -13.69 -4.59 -3.06
CA MET A 143 -12.85 -5.68 -3.57
C MET A 143 -13.66 -6.96 -3.79
N PRO A 144 -13.49 -7.70 -4.90
CA PRO A 144 -14.15 -9.01 -5.10
C PRO A 144 -13.81 -10.01 -3.98
N TYR A 145 -14.65 -11.02 -3.75
CA TYR A 145 -14.44 -11.97 -2.66
C TYR A 145 -13.11 -12.74 -2.74
N ASP A 146 -12.77 -13.27 -3.92
CA ASP A 146 -11.57 -14.11 -4.09
C ASP A 146 -10.27 -13.35 -3.78
N GLU A 147 -10.22 -12.07 -4.13
CA GLU A 147 -9.07 -11.21 -3.84
C GLU A 147 -9.10 -10.75 -2.36
N ALA A 148 -10.30 -10.49 -1.82
CA ALA A 148 -10.46 -9.99 -0.45
C ALA A 148 -10.20 -11.05 0.63
N LYS A 149 -10.57 -12.31 0.38
CA LYS A 149 -10.34 -13.43 1.31
C LYS A 149 -8.85 -13.63 1.59
N ASN A 150 -8.03 -13.49 0.56
CA ASN A 150 -6.57 -13.65 0.64
C ASN A 150 -5.85 -12.38 1.11
N LEU A 151 -6.61 -11.31 1.41
CA LEU A 151 -6.06 -10.00 1.78
C LEU A 151 -5.04 -9.50 0.76
N ASP A 152 -5.36 -9.62 -0.53
CA ASP A 152 -4.44 -9.24 -1.59
C ASP A 152 -3.96 -7.81 -1.40
N SER A 153 -2.65 -7.61 -1.56
CA SER A 153 -1.99 -6.32 -1.37
C SER A 153 -1.98 -5.73 0.05
N PHE A 154 -2.46 -6.45 1.07
CA PHE A 154 -2.50 -5.95 2.46
C PHE A 154 -1.13 -5.46 2.94
N SER A 155 -0.06 -6.22 2.67
CA SER A 155 1.30 -5.84 3.07
C SER A 155 1.71 -4.47 2.52
N ARG A 156 1.33 -4.16 1.26
CA ARG A 156 1.63 -2.87 0.62
C ARG A 156 0.87 -1.72 1.29
N TYR A 157 -0.42 -1.91 1.56
CA TYR A 157 -1.25 -0.92 2.25
C TYR A 157 -0.76 -0.67 3.67
N ASN A 158 -0.50 -1.75 4.42
CA ASN A 158 0.01 -1.68 5.79
C ASN A 158 1.38 -0.99 5.86
N MET A 159 2.31 -1.30 4.96
CA MET A 159 3.61 -0.64 4.90
C MET A 159 3.48 0.86 4.61
N THR A 160 2.56 1.24 3.71
CA THR A 160 2.33 2.65 3.36
C THR A 160 1.87 3.46 4.57
N ILE A 161 0.88 2.97 5.32
CA ILE A 161 0.40 3.69 6.51
C ILE A 161 1.43 3.70 7.63
N VAL A 162 2.19 2.62 7.81
CA VAL A 162 3.26 2.55 8.82
C VAL A 162 4.32 3.60 8.53
N LEU A 163 4.79 3.70 7.28
CA LEU A 163 5.75 4.73 6.87
C LEU A 163 5.20 6.14 7.07
N PHE A 164 3.93 6.37 6.72
CA PHE A 164 3.28 7.67 6.92
C PHE A 164 3.22 8.06 8.41
N VAL A 165 2.83 7.12 9.27
CA VAL A 165 2.77 7.32 10.72
C VAL A 165 4.16 7.57 11.32
N LEU A 166 5.18 6.81 10.90
CA LEU A 166 6.56 7.04 11.30
C LEU A 166 7.05 8.44 10.87
N GLY A 167 6.74 8.87 9.64
CA GLY A 167 7.08 10.20 9.15
C GLY A 167 6.45 11.32 9.99
N ILE A 168 5.17 11.17 10.33
CA ILE A 168 4.47 12.08 11.26
C ILE A 168 5.19 12.13 12.61
N MET A 169 5.51 10.98 13.19
CA MET A 169 6.18 10.91 14.49
C MET A 169 7.54 11.60 14.45
N VAL A 170 8.35 11.38 13.41
CA VAL A 170 9.64 12.05 13.23
C VAL A 170 9.48 13.56 13.15
N ILE A 171 8.55 14.07 12.35
CA ILE A 171 8.30 15.52 12.20
C ILE A 171 7.92 16.14 13.55
N TYR A 172 6.99 15.53 14.28
CA TYR A 172 6.58 16.04 15.59
C TYR A 172 7.70 15.91 16.64
N SER A 173 8.50 14.84 16.60
CA SER A 173 9.67 14.69 17.48
C SER A 173 10.71 15.78 17.21
N LEU A 174 10.94 16.16 15.95
CA LEU A 174 11.84 17.26 15.59
C LEU A 174 11.29 18.61 16.04
N LYS A 175 9.99 18.88 15.79
CA LYS A 175 9.29 20.10 16.25
C LYS A 175 9.43 20.32 17.76
N TYR A 176 9.40 19.23 18.53
CA TYR A 176 9.49 19.27 20.00
C TYR A 176 10.85 18.84 20.55
N SER A 177 11.88 18.76 19.71
CA SER A 177 13.21 18.26 20.08
C SER A 177 13.81 18.97 21.30
N VAL A 178 13.57 20.28 21.45
CA VAL A 178 14.03 21.09 22.59
C VAL A 178 13.30 20.74 23.90
N GLN A 179 12.06 20.24 23.82
CA GLN A 179 11.25 19.85 24.98
C GLN A 179 11.40 18.37 25.35
N LEU A 180 11.99 17.57 24.45
CA LEU A 180 12.28 16.16 24.66
C LEU A 180 13.66 16.00 25.31
N SER A 181 13.80 15.01 26.19
CA SER A 181 15.11 14.71 26.76
C SER A 181 16.03 14.09 25.69
N LYS A 182 17.33 14.39 25.76
CA LYS A 182 18.32 13.81 24.84
C LYS A 182 18.32 12.27 24.91
N TYR A 183 18.12 11.71 26.11
CA TYR A 183 18.00 10.26 26.33
C TYR A 183 16.79 9.66 25.62
N PHE A 184 15.65 10.36 25.58
CA PHE A 184 14.47 9.91 24.85
C PHE A 184 14.73 9.84 23.34
N LEU A 185 15.42 10.86 22.79
CA LEU A 185 15.80 10.87 21.37
C LEU A 185 16.80 9.77 21.03
N TYR A 186 17.77 9.48 21.92
CA TYR A 186 18.69 8.36 21.74
C TYR A 186 17.95 7.01 21.77
N MET A 187 17.06 6.81 22.73
CA MET A 187 16.24 5.59 22.81
C MET A 187 15.38 5.41 21.55
N LEU A 188 14.72 6.47 21.08
CA LEU A 188 13.94 6.45 19.83
C LEU A 188 14.81 6.06 18.62
N SER A 189 16.01 6.64 18.53
CA SER A 189 16.96 6.34 17.45
C SER A 189 17.44 4.89 17.48
N ILE A 190 17.75 4.36 18.68
CA ILE A 190 18.16 2.97 18.88
C ILE A 190 17.03 2.01 18.47
N VAL A 191 15.77 2.31 18.82
CA VAL A 191 14.62 1.48 18.42
C VAL A 191 14.48 1.47 16.89
N LEU A 192 14.59 2.62 16.22
CA LEU A 192 14.53 2.68 14.75
C LEU A 192 15.66 1.90 14.08
N ILE A 193 16.87 1.96 14.64
CA ILE A 193 18.03 1.19 14.16
C ILE A 193 17.79 -0.31 14.36
N ALA A 194 17.33 -0.74 15.54
CA ALA A 194 17.02 -2.15 15.81
C ALA A 194 15.97 -2.69 14.83
N VAL A 195 14.96 -1.88 14.51
CA VAL A 195 13.92 -2.21 13.51
C VAL A 195 14.49 -2.37 12.10
N ALA A 196 15.43 -1.50 11.70
CA ALA A 196 16.12 -1.63 10.42
C ALA A 196 16.91 -2.95 10.35
N PHE A 197 17.54 -3.37 11.45
CA PHE A 197 18.27 -4.63 11.52
C PHE A 197 17.36 -5.86 11.54
N ILE A 198 16.17 -5.80 12.16
CA ILE A 198 15.16 -6.88 12.08
C ILE A 198 14.74 -7.10 10.61
N ASN A 199 14.61 -6.02 9.84
CA ASN A 199 14.29 -6.09 8.41
C ASN A 199 15.56 -6.11 7.54
N LYS A 200 16.51 -6.98 7.88
CA LYS A 200 17.85 -7.05 7.27
C LYS A 200 17.82 -7.09 5.74
N GLU A 201 16.90 -7.84 5.14
CA GLU A 201 16.76 -7.92 3.69
C GLU A 201 16.33 -6.58 3.08
N ALA A 202 15.31 -5.94 3.64
CA ALA A 202 14.83 -4.64 3.15
C ALA A 202 15.89 -3.54 3.35
N PHE A 203 16.61 -3.58 4.48
CA PHE A 203 17.71 -2.67 4.75
C PHE A 203 18.88 -2.88 3.78
N ASN A 204 19.26 -4.13 3.53
CA ASN A 204 20.29 -4.45 2.54
C ASN A 204 19.88 -4.02 1.13
N GLN A 205 18.62 -4.19 0.73
CA GLN A 205 18.12 -3.70 -0.56
C GLN A 205 18.21 -2.18 -0.66
N PHE A 206 17.84 -1.46 0.40
CA PHE A 206 17.96 0.00 0.45
C PHE A 206 19.41 0.47 0.29
N ILE A 207 20.35 -0.13 1.03
CA ILE A 207 21.77 0.26 0.99
C ILE A 207 22.44 -0.13 -0.32
N THR A 208 22.13 -1.31 -0.86
CA THR A 208 22.79 -1.81 -2.07
C THR A 208 22.16 -1.31 -3.36
N GLY A 209 20.96 -0.72 -3.30
CA GLY A 209 20.18 -0.34 -4.48
C GLY A 209 19.77 -1.54 -5.35
N LYS A 210 20.04 -2.78 -4.91
CA LYS A 210 19.72 -4.00 -5.65
C LYS A 210 18.28 -4.39 -5.34
N PHE A 211 17.37 -3.97 -6.21
CA PHE A 211 15.98 -4.40 -6.17
C PHE A 211 15.89 -5.87 -6.62
N THR A 212 15.46 -6.75 -5.72
CA THR A 212 15.29 -8.18 -6.01
C THR A 212 13.95 -8.51 -6.65
N ALA A 213 13.15 -7.50 -7.02
CA ALA A 213 11.86 -7.73 -7.66
C ALA A 213 12.08 -8.53 -8.94
N ASP A 214 11.26 -9.57 -9.15
CA ASP A 214 11.41 -10.48 -10.29
C ASP A 214 11.53 -9.74 -11.61
N ARG A 215 10.77 -8.66 -11.76
CA ARG A 215 10.83 -7.75 -12.89
C ARG A 215 12.25 -7.34 -13.27
N TYR A 216 13.08 -6.90 -12.32
CA TYR A 216 14.45 -6.47 -12.62
C TYR A 216 15.33 -7.61 -13.13
N ARG A 217 15.15 -8.82 -12.59
CA ARG A 217 15.89 -10.00 -13.04
C ARG A 217 15.48 -10.42 -14.46
N ILE A 218 14.21 -10.21 -14.80
CA ILE A 218 13.67 -10.45 -16.14
C ILE A 218 14.23 -9.40 -17.10
N GLU A 219 14.15 -8.12 -16.77
CA GLU A 219 14.70 -7.02 -17.57
C GLU A 219 16.22 -7.18 -17.80
N GLU A 220 16.97 -7.56 -16.77
CA GLU A 220 18.41 -7.81 -16.89
C GLU A 220 18.72 -9.00 -17.82
N ARG A 221 17.92 -10.07 -17.76
CA ARG A 221 18.02 -11.20 -18.72
C ARG A 221 17.61 -10.80 -20.13
N LEU A 222 16.61 -9.93 -20.30
CA LEU A 222 16.18 -9.46 -21.61
C LEU A 222 17.24 -8.55 -22.24
N ARG A 223 17.90 -7.70 -21.44
CA ARG A 223 19.00 -6.84 -21.90
C ARG A 223 20.21 -7.62 -22.42
N SER A 224 20.45 -8.83 -21.91
CA SER A 224 21.55 -9.67 -22.38
C SER A 224 21.22 -10.47 -23.64
N VAL A 225 19.95 -10.47 -24.08
CA VAL A 225 19.49 -11.17 -25.27
C VAL A 225 19.54 -10.23 -26.47
N SER A 226 20.28 -10.62 -27.51
CA SER A 226 20.31 -9.88 -28.79
C SER A 226 19.12 -10.27 -29.66
N TYR A 227 18.16 -9.36 -29.82
CA TYR A 227 17.02 -9.54 -30.71
C TYR A 227 17.44 -9.40 -32.17
N LYS A 228 17.10 -10.39 -33.00
CA LYS A 228 17.26 -10.32 -34.46
C LYS A 228 15.88 -10.30 -35.10
N LYS A 229 15.64 -9.31 -35.96
CA LYS A 229 14.36 -9.14 -36.67
C LYS A 229 14.03 -10.40 -37.49
N GLY A 230 12.84 -10.94 -37.28
CA GLY A 230 12.32 -12.14 -37.94
C GLY A 230 12.76 -13.47 -37.34
N ILE A 231 13.46 -13.49 -36.19
CA ILE A 231 13.86 -14.73 -35.51
C ILE A 231 13.14 -14.85 -34.16
N PRO A 232 12.28 -15.86 -33.96
CA PRO A 232 11.65 -16.13 -32.65
C PRO A 232 12.73 -16.32 -31.59
N THR A 233 12.75 -15.42 -30.62
CA THR A 233 13.73 -15.46 -29.53
C THR A 233 13.11 -16.10 -28.31
N VAL A 234 13.66 -17.26 -27.91
CA VAL A 234 13.12 -18.04 -26.79
C VAL A 234 13.87 -17.74 -25.49
N VAL A 235 13.19 -17.18 -24.49
CA VAL A 235 13.76 -16.88 -23.16
C VAL A 235 13.13 -17.78 -22.10
N GLN A 236 13.95 -18.54 -21.40
CA GLN A 236 13.50 -19.38 -20.29
C GLN A 236 13.60 -18.65 -18.96
N ILE A 237 12.47 -18.55 -18.25
CA ILE A 237 12.39 -17.94 -16.92
C ILE A 237 11.98 -18.98 -15.90
N LYS A 238 12.86 -19.22 -14.93
CA LYS A 238 12.61 -20.12 -13.80
C LYS A 238 11.75 -19.41 -12.75
N ARG A 239 10.41 -19.50 -12.83
CA ARG A 239 9.51 -19.27 -11.68
C ARG A 239 8.05 -19.64 -11.97
N LYS A 240 7.40 -20.29 -11.00
CA LYS A 240 5.95 -20.60 -11.01
C LYS A 240 5.07 -19.42 -10.52
N SER A 241 5.67 -18.37 -9.93
CA SER A 241 4.94 -17.31 -9.20
C SER A 241 4.48 -16.12 -10.03
N LEU A 242 4.90 -16.01 -11.30
CA LEU A 242 4.51 -14.92 -12.19
C LEU A 242 3.38 -15.41 -13.09
N SER A 243 2.25 -14.69 -13.10
CA SER A 243 1.13 -15.04 -13.96
C SER A 243 1.47 -14.76 -15.43
N LYS A 244 1.05 -15.65 -16.34
CA LYS A 244 1.14 -15.45 -17.80
C LYS A 244 0.70 -14.06 -18.23
N GLY A 245 -0.45 -13.60 -17.71
CA GLY A 245 -1.00 -12.29 -18.02
C GLY A 245 -0.09 -11.14 -17.59
N TYR A 246 0.47 -11.19 -16.37
CA TYR A 246 1.42 -10.17 -15.91
C TYR A 246 2.63 -10.10 -16.83
N LEU A 247 3.19 -11.25 -17.19
CA LEU A 247 4.41 -11.33 -17.97
C LEU A 247 4.18 -10.90 -19.43
N TRP A 248 3.06 -11.29 -20.02
CA TRP A 248 2.63 -10.82 -21.34
C TRP A 248 2.49 -9.30 -21.39
N PHE A 249 1.81 -8.69 -20.40
CA PHE A 249 1.69 -7.24 -20.33
C PHE A 249 3.04 -6.56 -20.15
N LEU A 250 3.88 -7.06 -19.23
CA LEU A 250 5.21 -6.50 -18.98
C LEU A 250 6.05 -6.47 -20.26
N LEU A 251 6.17 -7.60 -20.95
CA LEU A 251 7.00 -7.74 -22.15
C LEU A 251 6.47 -6.94 -23.33
N ARG A 252 5.14 -6.94 -23.54
CA ARG A 252 4.50 -6.17 -24.61
C ARG A 252 4.85 -4.69 -24.54
N TYR A 253 4.86 -4.12 -23.33
CA TYR A 253 5.15 -2.70 -23.14
C TYR A 253 6.64 -2.40 -23.06
N ASP A 254 7.45 -3.29 -22.48
CA ASP A 254 8.89 -3.07 -22.35
C ASP A 254 9.62 -3.24 -23.69
N LEU A 255 9.20 -4.22 -24.48
CA LEU A 255 9.79 -4.52 -25.80
C LEU A 255 9.06 -3.82 -26.96
N HIS A 256 7.95 -3.13 -26.67
CA HIS A 256 7.11 -2.45 -27.66
C HIS A 256 6.68 -3.34 -28.85
N THR A 257 6.48 -4.64 -28.64
CA THR A 257 6.01 -5.61 -29.67
C THR A 257 4.65 -6.22 -29.27
N THR A 258 3.81 -6.52 -30.26
CA THR A 258 2.54 -7.24 -30.07
C THR A 258 2.72 -8.75 -30.04
N ASP A 259 3.87 -9.26 -30.49
CA ASP A 259 4.06 -10.66 -30.85
C ASP A 259 4.85 -11.38 -29.74
N VAL A 260 4.31 -11.32 -28.52
CA VAL A 260 4.84 -12.03 -27.36
C VAL A 260 3.90 -13.16 -26.99
N THR A 261 4.42 -14.40 -26.98
CA THR A 261 3.71 -15.56 -26.46
C THR A 261 4.42 -16.09 -25.21
N VAL A 262 3.61 -16.44 -24.20
CA VAL A 262 4.09 -16.91 -22.90
C VAL A 262 3.47 -18.27 -22.63
N ASP A 263 4.30 -19.32 -22.67
CA ASP A 263 3.87 -20.69 -22.46
C ASP A 263 4.52 -21.33 -21.24
N TYR A 264 3.78 -22.27 -20.63
CA TYR A 264 4.33 -23.12 -19.59
C TYR A 264 4.89 -24.36 -20.29
N LEU A 265 6.11 -24.77 -19.95
CA LEU A 265 6.53 -26.13 -20.27
C LEU A 265 5.73 -27.08 -19.37
N ASP A 266 5.04 -28.03 -19.99
CA ASP A 266 4.41 -29.13 -19.26
C ASP A 266 5.48 -29.92 -18.48
N GLU A 267 5.12 -30.34 -17.27
CA GLU A 267 6.04 -30.96 -16.30
C GLU A 267 6.69 -32.26 -16.81
N GLU A 268 6.26 -32.82 -17.95
CA GLU A 268 6.80 -34.06 -18.53
C GLU A 268 8.15 -33.91 -19.26
N ILE A 269 8.55 -32.71 -19.71
CA ILE A 269 9.80 -32.52 -20.47
C ILE A 269 10.97 -32.08 -19.58
N SER A 270 10.69 -31.56 -18.38
CA SER A 270 11.72 -31.10 -17.45
C SER A 270 12.11 -32.20 -16.46
N ASN A 271 13.17 -32.95 -16.78
CA ASN A 271 13.88 -33.85 -15.85
C ASN A 271 14.51 -33.14 -14.63
N ASN A 272 14.20 -31.85 -14.41
CA ASN A 272 14.52 -31.08 -13.23
C ASN A 272 13.23 -30.60 -12.57
N ARG A 273 13.14 -30.77 -11.24
CA ARG A 273 12.00 -30.43 -10.36
C ARG A 273 11.66 -28.93 -10.27
N GLU A 274 11.94 -28.13 -11.30
CA GLU A 274 11.66 -26.70 -11.38
C GLU A 274 10.81 -26.42 -12.62
N SER A 275 9.56 -26.00 -12.44
CA SER A 275 8.69 -25.55 -13.53
C SER A 275 9.30 -24.34 -14.25
N VAL A 276 9.64 -24.50 -15.53
CA VAL A 276 10.23 -23.45 -16.38
C VAL A 276 9.14 -22.79 -17.24
N GLN A 277 9.11 -21.46 -17.29
CA GLN A 277 8.29 -20.72 -18.26
C GLN A 277 9.11 -20.45 -19.52
N VAL A 278 8.52 -20.68 -20.69
CA VAL A 278 9.12 -20.41 -21.99
C VAL A 278 8.45 -19.19 -22.59
N LEU A 279 9.27 -18.24 -22.99
CA LEU A 279 8.83 -17.03 -23.66
C LEU A 279 9.29 -17.09 -25.08
N THR A 280 8.37 -16.94 -26.02
CA THR A 280 8.73 -16.74 -27.42
C THR A 280 8.40 -15.29 -27.75
N ILE A 281 9.45 -14.56 -28.13
CA ILE A 281 9.34 -13.16 -28.54
C ILE A 281 9.61 -13.14 -30.04
N ASP A 282 8.58 -12.82 -30.81
CA ASP A 282 8.71 -12.54 -32.23
C ASP A 282 8.89 -11.02 -32.40
N TYR A 283 9.95 -10.63 -33.10
CA TYR A 283 10.35 -9.22 -33.32
C TYR A 283 10.52 -8.92 -34.79
#